data_AF-A0A925L0Y9-F1
#
_entry.id   AF-A0A925L0Y9-F1
#
_cell.length_a   1.000
_cell.length_b   1.000
_cell.length_c   1.000
_cell.angle_alpha   90.00
_cell.angle_beta   90.00
_cell.angle_gamma   90.00
#
_symmetry.space_group_name_H-M   'P 1'
#
loop_
_entity.id
_entity.type
_entity.pdbx_description
1 polymer ?
#
loop_
_entity_poly.entity_id
_entity_poly.type
_entity_poly.pdbx_seq_one_letter_code
_entity_poly.pdbx_strand_id
1 'polypeptide(L)'
;MPAPARLPRPPAIGAVIYPPDHPPEALLAAFAAELTARGFRIGGLAQETSQGDDGCKCRMEVVELDTGRRLSISQDLGGGSSSCSLDPAALAEASGAVRRAVADGVDLLFINKFSKSEKAGRGLAAEMLDAMAAGIPLLTALPGVLMDEWTAFTGGRGQLLMPTEESLWQWWGPGRLYDDLILGVSDQPARRVIVGQTWIMVEGPDGVGLAQNPGGAPAENWTGTPLSQLAALARSWDPFEAALGMAAINAHYNRFDLDVPGTNGLDALECEPAGLVVVGAFPGLAARLPGAKIIERRPAPGQYPEEAAYWLLPQAEGIIITASTLANRSLPNLLRLSTGIPVALIGPGAPLTPRLLSYGITASCGLIATDVPGMAHAVAEGAGAKELKRFGRAASVRHPN
;
A
#
# COMPACT_ATOMS: atom_id res chain seq x y z
N MET A 1 -2.42 -2.48 24.81
CA MET A 1 -3.01 -3.72 24.27
C MET A 1 -2.02 -4.34 23.29
N PRO A 2 -1.93 -5.69 23.14
CA PRO A 2 -1.11 -6.28 22.10
C PRO A 2 -1.62 -5.86 20.72
N ALA A 3 -0.74 -5.53 19.79
CA ALA A 3 -1.12 -5.13 18.44
C ALA A 3 -1.81 -6.30 17.72
N PRO A 4 -2.94 -6.07 17.01
CA PRO A 4 -3.58 -7.13 16.23
C PRO A 4 -2.64 -7.67 15.16
N ALA A 5 -2.77 -8.97 14.87
CA ALA A 5 -2.01 -9.63 13.82
C ALA A 5 -2.25 -8.97 12.45
N ARG A 6 -1.30 -9.11 11.53
CA ARG A 6 -1.47 -8.63 10.16
C ARG A 6 -2.64 -9.33 9.48
N LEU A 7 -3.32 -8.60 8.61
CA LEU A 7 -4.42 -9.15 7.82
C LEU A 7 -3.91 -10.27 6.90
N PRO A 8 -4.65 -11.38 6.74
CA PRO A 8 -4.26 -12.47 5.86
C PRO A 8 -4.22 -12.00 4.41
N ARG A 9 -3.26 -12.50 3.64
CA ARG A 9 -3.03 -12.13 2.24
C ARG A 9 -2.64 -13.37 1.45
N PRO A 10 -3.06 -13.50 0.18
CA PRO A 10 -2.49 -14.51 -0.69
C PRO A 10 -0.98 -14.25 -0.86
N PRO A 11 -0.15 -15.31 -0.97
CA PRO A 11 1.25 -15.16 -1.32
C PRO A 11 1.39 -14.42 -2.66
N ALA A 12 2.20 -13.37 -2.67
CA ALA A 12 2.47 -12.58 -3.87
C ALA A 12 3.83 -13.00 -4.42
N ILE A 13 3.83 -13.79 -5.50
CA ILE A 13 5.04 -14.22 -6.20
C ILE A 13 5.05 -13.46 -7.52
N GLY A 14 6.07 -12.63 -7.75
CA GLY A 14 6.17 -11.74 -8.89
C GLY A 14 7.50 -11.89 -9.62
N ALA A 15 7.45 -11.86 -10.95
CA ALA A 15 8.62 -11.85 -11.80
C ALA A 15 8.48 -10.77 -12.88
N VAL A 16 9.38 -9.79 -12.89
CA VAL A 16 9.42 -8.75 -13.92
C VAL A 16 10.08 -9.31 -15.17
N ILE A 17 9.31 -9.43 -16.25
CA ILE A 17 9.83 -9.92 -17.53
C ILE A 17 10.61 -8.81 -18.22
N TYR A 18 11.75 -9.17 -18.79
CA TYR A 18 12.53 -8.27 -19.62
C TYR A 18 13.16 -8.97 -20.85
N PRO A 19 13.35 -8.23 -21.96
CA PRO A 19 14.16 -8.69 -23.08
C PRO A 19 15.64 -8.65 -22.72
N PRO A 20 16.51 -9.49 -23.32
CA PRO A 20 17.92 -9.62 -22.94
C PRO A 20 18.71 -8.31 -22.79
N ASP A 21 18.39 -7.31 -23.60
CA ASP A 21 19.16 -6.06 -23.70
C ASP A 21 18.73 -4.97 -22.70
N HIS A 22 17.62 -5.17 -21.97
CA HIS A 22 17.04 -4.15 -21.09
C HIS A 22 16.66 -4.72 -19.72
N PRO A 23 17.63 -5.08 -18.86
CA PRO A 23 17.35 -5.59 -17.52
C PRO A 23 16.66 -4.55 -16.63
N PRO A 24 15.67 -4.94 -15.80
CA PRO A 24 14.86 -4.02 -15.00
C PRO A 24 15.52 -3.67 -13.65
N GLU A 25 16.84 -3.77 -13.54
CA GLU A 25 17.57 -3.64 -12.26
C GLU A 25 17.30 -2.29 -11.58
N ALA A 26 17.36 -1.19 -12.33
CA ALA A 26 17.10 0.15 -11.79
C ALA A 26 15.65 0.32 -11.30
N LEU A 27 14.67 -0.22 -12.03
CA LEU A 27 13.26 -0.18 -11.63
C LEU A 27 13.02 -0.97 -10.34
N LEU A 28 13.58 -2.18 -10.26
CA LEU A 28 13.42 -3.05 -9.10
C LEU A 28 14.12 -2.47 -7.86
N ALA A 29 15.31 -1.89 -8.03
CA ALA A 29 16.04 -1.21 -6.96
C ALA A 29 15.26 0.03 -6.45
N ALA A 30 14.72 0.85 -7.36
CA ALA A 30 13.89 1.99 -7.00
C ALA A 30 12.64 1.57 -6.21
N PHE A 31 11.98 0.49 -6.63
CA PHE A 31 10.82 -0.04 -5.93
C PHE A 31 11.16 -0.58 -4.52
N ALA A 32 12.27 -1.31 -4.37
CA ALA A 32 12.74 -1.77 -3.07
C ALA A 32 13.10 -0.61 -2.12
N ALA A 33 13.74 0.44 -2.66
CA ALA A 33 14.07 1.65 -1.92
C ALA A 33 12.80 2.40 -1.46
N GLU A 34 11.80 2.55 -2.33
CA GLU A 34 10.52 3.18 -2.01
C GLU A 34 9.77 2.42 -0.91
N LEU A 35 9.70 1.09 -0.98
CA LEU A 35 9.09 0.29 0.08
C LEU A 35 9.84 0.43 1.42
N THR A 36 11.18 0.47 1.37
CA THR A 36 12.03 0.67 2.56
C THR A 36 11.80 2.06 3.17
N ALA A 37 11.73 3.11 2.34
CA ALA A 37 11.43 4.47 2.78
C ALA A 37 10.04 4.59 3.42
N ARG A 38 9.09 3.75 3.00
CA ARG A 38 7.77 3.63 3.62
C ARG A 38 7.76 2.84 4.93
N GLY A 39 8.88 2.22 5.31
CA GLY A 39 9.05 1.46 6.55
C GLY A 39 8.79 -0.04 6.41
N PHE A 40 8.57 -0.56 5.20
CA PHE A 40 8.49 -2.01 4.99
C PHE A 40 9.86 -2.63 5.18
N ARG A 41 9.89 -3.82 5.80
CA ARG A 41 11.10 -4.62 5.95
C ARG A 41 11.35 -5.39 4.67
N ILE A 42 12.32 -4.97 3.88
CA ILE A 42 12.71 -5.64 2.64
C ILE A 42 13.98 -6.44 2.90
N GLY A 43 13.99 -7.71 2.49
CA GLY A 43 15.16 -8.58 2.61
C GLY A 43 15.57 -9.17 1.27
N GLY A 44 16.71 -9.86 1.26
CA GLY A 44 17.24 -10.51 0.07
C GLY A 44 18.34 -9.70 -0.62
N LEU A 45 18.49 -9.88 -1.91
CA LEU A 45 19.72 -9.57 -2.64
C LEU A 45 19.42 -8.78 -3.91
N ALA A 46 19.96 -7.57 -4.00
CA ALA A 46 20.00 -6.78 -5.22
C ALA A 46 21.41 -6.80 -5.83
N GLN A 47 21.51 -6.65 -7.15
CA GLN A 47 22.80 -6.54 -7.81
C GLN A 47 23.05 -5.08 -8.20
N GLU A 48 24.22 -4.57 -7.86
CA GLU A 48 24.72 -3.27 -8.33
C GLU A 48 25.87 -3.52 -9.30
N THR A 49 25.79 -2.88 -10.48
CA THR A 49 26.89 -2.89 -11.45
C THR A 49 27.56 -1.53 -11.40
N SER A 50 28.84 -1.48 -11.00
CA SER A 50 29.64 -0.26 -11.04
C SER A 50 30.59 -0.29 -12.24
N GLN A 51 30.66 0.83 -12.98
CA GLN A 51 31.69 1.05 -13.98
C GLN A 51 32.95 1.52 -13.26
N GLY A 52 34.07 0.80 -13.41
CA GLY A 52 35.37 1.28 -12.91
C GLY A 52 35.85 2.51 -13.69
N ASP A 53 36.67 3.34 -13.04
CA ASP A 53 37.19 4.62 -13.57
C ASP A 53 37.89 4.51 -14.94
N ASP A 54 38.35 3.32 -15.33
CA ASP A 54 39.04 3.05 -16.59
C ASP A 54 38.12 2.59 -17.74
N GLY A 55 36.80 2.59 -17.55
CA GLY A 55 35.81 2.24 -18.59
C GLY A 55 35.84 0.76 -19.05
N CYS A 56 36.69 -0.09 -18.47
CA CYS A 56 36.95 -1.44 -19.00
C CYS A 56 36.65 -2.60 -18.02
N LYS A 57 36.36 -2.34 -16.73
CA LYS A 57 35.95 -3.38 -15.77
C LYS A 57 34.62 -3.03 -15.10
N CYS A 58 33.56 -3.75 -15.47
CA CYS A 58 32.29 -3.76 -14.74
C CYS A 58 32.46 -4.63 -13.49
N ARG A 59 32.41 -4.05 -12.29
CA ARG A 59 32.36 -4.84 -11.05
C ARG A 59 30.91 -5.09 -10.70
N MET A 60 30.54 -6.37 -10.63
CA MET A 60 29.21 -6.81 -10.18
C MET A 60 29.28 -7.14 -8.69
N GLU A 61 28.51 -6.43 -7.88
CA GLU A 61 28.38 -6.67 -6.45
C GLU A 61 26.93 -7.01 -6.12
N VAL A 62 26.75 -7.88 -5.13
CA VAL A 62 25.43 -8.18 -4.57
C VAL A 62 25.28 -7.45 -3.25
N VAL A 63 24.18 -6.73 -3.07
CA VAL A 63 23.88 -5.95 -1.87
C VAL A 63 22.74 -6.62 -1.12
N GLU A 64 22.96 -6.91 0.17
CA GLU A 64 21.92 -7.28 1.10
C GLU A 64 21.00 -6.09 1.36
N LEU A 65 19.71 -6.22 1.07
CA LEU A 65 18.76 -5.10 1.18
C LEU A 65 18.41 -4.72 2.63
N ASP A 66 18.55 -5.65 3.57
CA ASP A 66 18.26 -5.44 4.99
C ASP A 66 19.41 -4.74 5.72
N THR A 67 20.66 -5.09 5.40
CA THR A 67 21.86 -4.59 6.08
C THR A 67 22.68 -3.59 5.27
N GLY A 68 22.47 -3.50 3.96
CA GLY A 68 23.33 -2.76 3.03
C GLY A 68 24.71 -3.39 2.81
N ARG A 69 24.94 -4.61 3.32
CA ARG A 69 26.22 -5.32 3.20
C ARG A 69 26.47 -5.71 1.75
N ARG A 70 27.65 -5.35 1.24
CA ARG A 70 28.09 -5.68 -0.13
C ARG A 70 28.88 -6.99 -0.13
N LEU A 71 28.50 -7.90 -1.02
CA LEU A 71 29.13 -9.19 -1.28
C LEU A 71 29.72 -9.18 -2.69
N SER A 72 31.03 -9.38 -2.79
CA SER A 72 31.67 -9.55 -4.10
C SER A 72 31.52 -11.00 -4.55
N ILE A 73 30.69 -11.24 -5.56
CA ILE A 73 30.39 -12.59 -6.07
C ILE A 73 31.27 -13.03 -7.24
N SER A 74 32.14 -12.13 -7.72
CA SER A 74 33.02 -12.36 -8.87
C SER A 74 34.48 -12.53 -8.44
N GLN A 75 35.11 -13.61 -8.89
CA GLN A 75 36.53 -13.85 -8.72
C GLN A 75 37.29 -13.37 -9.97
N ASP A 76 38.28 -12.48 -9.81
CA ASP A 76 39.20 -12.11 -10.91
C ASP A 76 40.16 -13.28 -11.15
N LEU A 77 39.83 -14.12 -12.15
CA LEU A 77 40.62 -15.31 -12.52
C LEU A 77 41.85 -14.97 -13.40
N GLY A 78 42.15 -13.68 -13.61
CA GLY A 78 43.31 -13.22 -14.38
C GLY A 78 43.07 -13.09 -15.89
N GLY A 79 44.04 -12.49 -16.60
CA GLY A 79 43.90 -11.95 -17.96
C GLY A 79 43.71 -12.94 -19.13
N GLY A 80 43.23 -14.17 -18.86
CA GLY A 80 43.03 -15.21 -19.89
C GLY A 80 41.71 -15.99 -19.81
N SER A 81 40.83 -15.72 -18.84
CA SER A 81 39.58 -16.46 -18.65
C SER A 81 38.38 -15.76 -19.32
N SER A 82 37.67 -16.45 -20.22
CA SER A 82 36.42 -15.98 -20.87
C SER A 82 35.16 -16.20 -20.04
N SER A 83 35.29 -16.66 -18.80
CA SER A 83 34.20 -16.95 -17.87
C SER A 83 34.63 -16.57 -16.46
N CYS A 84 33.95 -15.59 -15.86
CA CYS A 84 34.00 -15.39 -14.41
C CYS A 84 33.31 -16.60 -13.75
N SER A 85 34.04 -17.32 -12.89
CA SER A 85 33.43 -18.34 -12.02
C SER A 85 32.81 -17.63 -10.81
N LEU A 86 31.62 -18.08 -10.41
CA LEU A 86 30.99 -17.67 -9.15
C LEU A 86 31.85 -18.15 -7.97
N ASP A 87 32.09 -17.28 -6.99
CA ASP A 87 32.75 -17.64 -5.74
C ASP A 87 31.78 -18.47 -4.84
N PRO A 88 32.09 -19.75 -4.53
CA PRO A 88 31.25 -20.58 -3.68
C PRO A 88 31.04 -20.02 -2.26
N ALA A 89 32.03 -19.30 -1.72
CA ALA A 89 31.91 -18.68 -0.40
C ALA A 89 30.91 -17.52 -0.43
N ALA A 90 31.01 -16.65 -1.45
CA ALA A 90 30.09 -15.55 -1.64
C ALA A 90 28.64 -16.03 -1.88
N LEU A 91 28.46 -17.14 -2.62
CA LEU A 91 27.15 -17.77 -2.80
C LEU A 91 26.59 -18.34 -1.49
N ALA A 92 27.43 -18.95 -0.64
CA ALA A 92 27.02 -19.45 0.67
C ALA A 92 26.61 -18.31 1.62
N GLU A 93 27.33 -17.19 1.59
CA GLU A 93 26.96 -15.98 2.34
C GLU A 93 25.64 -15.38 1.86
N ALA A 94 25.47 -15.23 0.55
CA ALA A 94 24.24 -14.75 -0.08
C ALA A 94 23.03 -15.62 0.31
N SER A 95 23.19 -16.95 0.21
CA SER A 95 22.20 -17.93 0.66
C SER A 95 21.88 -17.80 2.16
N GLY A 96 22.89 -17.56 3.00
CA GLY A 96 22.72 -17.30 4.44
C GLY A 96 21.91 -16.03 4.73
N ALA A 97 22.12 -14.96 3.98
CA ALA A 97 21.35 -13.72 4.11
C ALA A 97 19.88 -13.91 3.76
N VAL A 98 19.59 -14.61 2.66
CA VAL A 98 18.20 -14.90 2.24
C VAL A 98 17.48 -15.75 3.30
N ARG A 99 18.14 -16.78 3.86
CA ARG A 99 17.54 -17.59 4.95
C ARG A 99 17.23 -16.77 6.20
N ARG A 100 18.11 -15.83 6.58
CA ARG A 100 17.85 -14.91 7.71
C ARG A 100 16.61 -14.05 7.44
N ALA A 101 16.52 -13.44 6.25
CA ALA A 101 15.36 -12.63 5.87
C ALA A 101 14.05 -13.44 5.92
N VAL A 102 14.06 -14.70 5.48
CA VAL A 102 12.90 -15.60 5.58
C VAL A 102 12.55 -15.87 7.04
N ALA A 103 13.53 -16.19 7.90
CA ALA A 103 13.31 -16.45 9.31
C ALA A 103 12.78 -15.21 10.07
N ASP A 104 13.25 -14.02 9.72
CA ASP A 104 12.81 -12.74 10.32
C ASP A 104 11.42 -12.28 9.83
N GLY A 105 10.86 -13.00 8.85
CA GLY A 105 9.54 -12.75 8.29
C GLY A 105 9.44 -11.36 7.66
N VAL A 106 10.38 -11.02 6.78
CA VAL A 106 10.37 -9.76 6.01
C VAL A 106 9.06 -9.56 5.24
N ASP A 107 8.75 -8.31 4.92
CA ASP A 107 7.53 -7.92 4.22
C ASP A 107 7.58 -8.24 2.72
N LEU A 108 8.79 -8.29 2.17
CA LEU A 108 9.13 -8.69 0.82
C LEU A 108 10.52 -9.31 0.80
N LEU A 109 10.65 -10.46 0.14
CA LEU A 109 11.93 -11.00 -0.29
C LEU A 109 12.20 -10.59 -1.73
N PHE A 110 13.33 -9.95 -1.97
CA PHE A 110 13.80 -9.58 -3.30
C PHE A 110 14.98 -10.47 -3.70
N ILE A 111 14.92 -11.07 -4.88
CA ILE A 111 16.03 -11.85 -5.43
C ILE A 111 16.32 -11.30 -6.82
N ASN A 112 17.52 -10.77 -7.04
CA ASN A 112 17.87 -10.04 -8.26
C ASN A 112 17.34 -10.69 -9.55
N LYS A 113 17.60 -11.98 -9.75
CA LYS A 113 17.28 -12.66 -11.00
C LYS A 113 17.03 -14.15 -10.83
N PHE A 114 15.98 -14.66 -11.47
CA PHE A 114 15.80 -16.09 -11.73
C PHE A 114 16.61 -16.48 -12.98
N SER A 115 17.54 -17.42 -12.83
CA SER A 115 18.49 -17.80 -13.89
C SER A 115 18.46 -19.30 -14.22
N LYS A 116 19.36 -19.72 -15.12
CA LYS A 116 19.55 -21.14 -15.48
C LYS A 116 19.99 -22.00 -14.28
N SER A 117 20.60 -21.40 -13.26
CA SER A 117 20.99 -22.11 -12.04
C SER A 117 19.76 -22.46 -11.20
N GLU A 118 18.86 -21.49 -10.98
CA GLU A 118 17.68 -21.67 -10.15
C GLU A 118 16.71 -22.69 -10.76
N LYS A 119 16.51 -22.67 -12.09
CA LYS A 119 15.69 -23.69 -12.75
C LYS A 119 16.24 -25.12 -12.59
N ALA A 120 17.56 -25.26 -12.41
CA ALA A 120 18.21 -26.55 -12.22
C ALA A 120 18.24 -26.98 -10.73
N GLY A 121 17.53 -26.27 -9.84
CA GLY A 121 17.53 -26.50 -8.40
C GLY A 121 18.83 -26.10 -7.71
N ARG A 122 19.64 -25.23 -8.34
CA ARG A 122 20.88 -24.67 -7.78
C ARG A 122 20.71 -23.19 -7.46
N GLY A 123 21.79 -22.52 -7.03
CA GLY A 123 21.74 -21.10 -6.69
C GLY A 123 20.83 -20.87 -5.50
N LEU A 124 19.88 -19.94 -5.62
CA LEU A 124 18.95 -19.55 -4.55
C LEU A 124 17.57 -20.23 -4.66
N ALA A 125 17.45 -21.29 -5.46
CA ALA A 125 16.17 -21.96 -5.71
C ALA A 125 15.49 -22.47 -4.43
N ALA A 126 16.26 -23.08 -3.52
CA ALA A 126 15.71 -23.61 -2.27
C ALA A 126 15.16 -22.48 -1.40
N GLU A 127 15.91 -21.39 -1.25
CA GLU A 127 15.50 -20.25 -0.45
C GLU A 127 14.29 -19.51 -1.04
N MET A 128 14.20 -19.42 -2.36
CA MET A 128 13.02 -18.88 -3.04
C MET A 128 11.78 -19.73 -2.73
N LEU A 129 11.90 -21.06 -2.77
CA LEU A 129 10.80 -21.97 -2.44
C LEU A 129 10.42 -21.91 -0.95
N ASP A 130 11.41 -21.79 -0.06
CA ASP A 130 11.17 -21.63 1.39
C ASP A 130 10.40 -20.33 1.68
N ALA A 131 10.76 -19.23 1.03
CA ALA A 131 10.03 -17.96 1.15
C ALA A 131 8.58 -18.09 0.67
N MET A 132 8.37 -18.73 -0.48
CA MET A 132 7.03 -19.01 -1.01
C MET A 132 6.21 -19.88 -0.05
N ALA A 133 6.81 -20.93 0.53
CA ALA A 133 6.16 -21.83 1.48
C ALA A 133 5.82 -21.12 2.80
N ALA A 134 6.66 -20.18 3.24
CA ALA A 134 6.41 -19.31 4.39
C ALA A 134 5.37 -18.20 4.12
N GLY A 135 4.89 -18.06 2.88
CA GLY A 135 3.94 -17.02 2.49
C GLY A 135 4.55 -15.61 2.38
N ILE A 136 5.87 -15.51 2.37
CA ILE A 136 6.60 -14.25 2.19
C ILE A 136 6.52 -13.87 0.71
N PRO A 137 6.12 -12.63 0.38
CA PRO A 137 6.14 -12.16 -1.01
C PRO A 137 7.53 -12.26 -1.61
N LEU A 138 7.62 -12.67 -2.87
CA LEU A 138 8.88 -12.80 -3.59
C LEU A 138 8.82 -11.99 -4.89
N LEU A 139 9.81 -11.13 -5.12
CA LEU A 139 9.98 -10.40 -6.38
C LEU A 139 11.35 -10.69 -7.00
N THR A 140 11.38 -10.95 -8.31
CA THR A 140 12.61 -11.20 -9.06
C THR A 140 12.56 -10.67 -10.49
N ALA A 141 13.72 -10.50 -11.14
CA ALA A 141 13.79 -10.30 -12.58
C ALA A 141 13.81 -11.63 -13.33
N LEU A 142 13.09 -11.70 -14.45
CA LEU A 142 12.96 -12.90 -15.28
C LEU A 142 13.29 -12.61 -16.75
N PRO A 143 14.39 -13.17 -17.29
CA PRO A 143 14.60 -13.16 -18.73
C PRO A 143 13.42 -13.82 -19.44
N GLY A 144 12.87 -13.18 -20.49
CA GLY A 144 11.70 -13.72 -21.21
C GLY A 144 11.90 -15.15 -21.74
N VAL A 145 13.13 -15.54 -22.03
CA VAL A 145 13.49 -16.91 -22.47
C VAL A 145 13.32 -17.98 -21.38
N LEU A 146 13.05 -17.62 -20.12
CA LEU A 146 12.86 -18.54 -18.99
C LEU A 146 11.41 -18.54 -18.44
N MET A 147 10.45 -17.99 -19.17
CA MET A 147 9.05 -17.87 -18.71
C MET A 147 8.40 -19.23 -18.41
N ASP A 148 8.64 -20.24 -19.25
CA ASP A 148 8.08 -21.58 -19.05
C ASP A 148 8.67 -22.24 -17.80
N GLU A 149 9.98 -22.11 -17.59
CA GLU A 149 10.64 -22.67 -16.41
C GLU A 149 10.26 -21.95 -15.13
N TRP A 150 10.03 -20.64 -15.16
CA TRP A 150 9.46 -19.90 -14.03
C TRP A 150 8.05 -20.38 -13.68
N THR A 151 7.21 -20.61 -14.70
CA THR A 151 5.85 -21.12 -14.51
C THR A 151 5.89 -22.50 -13.87
N ALA A 152 6.77 -23.39 -14.33
CA ALA A 152 6.97 -24.71 -13.73
C ALA A 152 7.52 -24.61 -12.30
N PHE A 153 8.52 -23.77 -12.06
CA PHE A 153 9.15 -23.58 -10.76
C PHE A 153 8.16 -23.09 -9.69
N THR A 154 7.26 -22.18 -10.06
CA THR A 154 6.25 -21.61 -9.15
C THR A 154 4.94 -22.41 -9.10
N GLY A 155 4.83 -23.51 -9.86
CA GLY A 155 3.59 -24.27 -9.99
C GLY A 155 2.42 -23.44 -10.56
N GLY A 156 2.72 -22.49 -11.45
CA GLY A 156 1.74 -21.59 -12.07
C GLY A 156 1.22 -20.48 -11.16
N ARG A 157 1.81 -20.28 -9.97
CA ARG A 157 1.38 -19.24 -9.01
C ARG A 157 2.15 -17.92 -9.17
N GLY A 158 3.27 -17.92 -9.89
CA GLY A 158 4.05 -16.72 -10.16
C GLY A 158 3.35 -15.80 -11.16
N GLN A 159 3.15 -14.54 -10.78
CA GLN A 159 2.66 -13.51 -11.69
C GLN A 159 3.80 -12.93 -12.53
N LEU A 160 3.53 -12.79 -13.82
CA LEU A 160 4.43 -12.17 -14.77
C LEU A 160 4.11 -10.67 -14.85
N LEU A 161 5.09 -9.83 -14.58
CA LEU A 161 4.95 -8.39 -14.44
C LEU A 161 5.63 -7.67 -15.59
N MET A 162 5.01 -6.58 -16.04
CA MET A 162 5.64 -5.66 -16.97
C MET A 162 6.72 -4.84 -16.24
N PRO A 163 7.79 -4.41 -16.93
CA PRO A 163 8.84 -3.59 -16.33
C PRO A 163 8.39 -2.12 -16.19
N THR A 164 7.30 -1.91 -15.45
CA THR A 164 6.75 -0.59 -15.12
C THR A 164 6.48 -0.48 -13.63
N GLU A 165 6.59 0.73 -13.08
CA GLU A 165 6.26 1.00 -11.68
C GLU A 165 4.80 0.67 -11.37
N GLU A 166 3.89 0.98 -12.30
CA GLU A 166 2.47 0.66 -12.15
C GLU A 166 2.24 -0.85 -11.97
N SER A 167 2.91 -1.70 -12.76
CA SER A 167 2.77 -3.16 -12.66
C SER A 167 3.28 -3.69 -11.31
N LEU A 168 4.36 -3.10 -10.77
CA LEU A 168 4.89 -3.46 -9.44
C LEU A 168 3.93 -3.09 -8.31
N TRP A 169 3.34 -1.90 -8.36
CA TRP A 169 2.36 -1.46 -7.35
C TRP A 169 1.04 -2.23 -7.43
N GLN A 170 0.57 -2.56 -8.63
CA GLN A 170 -0.59 -3.43 -8.84
C GLN A 170 -0.35 -4.83 -8.23
N TRP A 171 0.84 -5.38 -8.45
CA TRP A 171 1.25 -6.68 -7.88
C TRP A 171 1.36 -6.64 -6.36
N TRP A 172 2.01 -5.62 -5.80
CA TRP A 172 2.12 -5.42 -4.35
C TRP A 172 0.74 -5.30 -3.70
N GLY A 173 -0.11 -4.53 -4.37
CA GLY A 173 -1.56 -4.50 -4.25
C GLY A 173 -2.10 -3.81 -2.99
N PRO A 174 -3.38 -3.39 -3.02
CA PRO A 174 -4.00 -2.61 -1.95
C PRO A 174 -4.21 -3.39 -0.65
N GLY A 175 -3.99 -4.71 -0.63
CA GLY A 175 -4.06 -5.51 0.60
C GLY A 175 -3.07 -5.09 1.69
N ARG A 176 -2.07 -4.28 1.33
CA ARG A 176 -1.02 -3.77 2.23
C ARG A 176 -1.23 -2.32 2.65
N LEU A 177 -2.26 -1.65 2.14
CA LEU A 177 -2.48 -0.22 2.38
C LEU A 177 -2.56 0.11 3.88
N TYR A 178 -3.18 -0.75 4.70
CA TYR A 178 -3.28 -0.51 6.14
C TYR A 178 -1.91 -0.59 6.82
N ASP A 179 -1.07 -1.56 6.43
CA ASP A 179 0.29 -1.63 6.96
C ASP A 179 1.11 -0.42 6.53
N ASP A 180 1.00 -0.01 5.26
CA ASP A 180 1.68 1.19 4.74
C ASP A 180 1.30 2.45 5.53
N LEU A 181 -0.01 2.64 5.75
CA LEU A 181 -0.51 3.76 6.55
C LEU A 181 0.01 3.70 7.98
N ILE A 182 -0.07 2.54 8.65
CA ILE A 182 0.40 2.35 10.02
C ILE A 182 1.90 2.63 10.15
N LEU A 183 2.72 2.16 9.20
CA LEU A 183 4.18 2.33 9.23
C LEU A 183 4.61 3.79 9.16
N GLY A 184 3.80 4.68 8.58
CA GLY A 184 4.09 6.11 8.59
C GLY A 184 3.63 6.85 9.86
N VAL A 185 2.82 6.24 10.73
CA VAL A 185 2.30 6.90 11.94
C VAL A 185 3.39 7.01 13.02
N SER A 186 3.58 8.22 13.54
CA SER A 186 4.51 8.50 14.64
C SER A 186 4.01 8.00 16.00
N ASP A 187 4.93 7.78 16.95
CA ASP A 187 4.65 7.37 18.34
C ASP A 187 4.14 8.52 19.24
N GLN A 188 3.70 9.64 18.65
CA GLN A 188 3.20 10.78 19.42
C GLN A 188 1.89 10.43 20.18
N PRO A 189 1.62 11.03 21.35
CA PRO A 189 0.45 10.66 22.15
C PRO A 189 -0.85 11.24 21.58
N ALA A 190 -1.93 10.47 21.65
CA ALA A 190 -3.28 10.98 21.43
C ALA A 190 -3.64 11.98 22.56
N ARG A 191 -3.82 13.26 22.23
CA ARG A 191 -4.19 14.32 23.19
C ARG A 191 -5.62 14.17 23.69
N ARG A 192 -6.52 13.68 22.84
CA ARG A 192 -7.94 13.49 23.15
C ARG A 192 -8.54 12.47 22.21
N VAL A 193 -9.40 11.61 22.74
CA VAL A 193 -10.20 10.66 21.94
C VAL A 193 -11.67 10.82 22.32
N ILE A 194 -12.53 10.98 21.31
CA ILE A 194 -13.98 11.12 21.49
C ILE A 194 -14.66 10.07 20.61
N VAL A 195 -15.49 9.25 21.24
CA VAL A 195 -16.33 8.28 20.56
C VAL A 195 -17.76 8.83 20.54
N GLY A 196 -18.11 9.47 19.43
CA GLY A 196 -19.46 9.92 19.16
C GLY A 196 -20.32 8.81 18.53
N GLN A 197 -21.62 9.05 18.41
CA GLN A 197 -22.54 8.08 17.80
C GLN A 197 -22.19 7.75 16.34
N THR A 198 -21.79 8.77 15.57
CA THR A 198 -21.55 8.66 14.12
C THR A 198 -20.07 8.66 13.76
N TRP A 199 -19.22 9.26 14.61
CA TRP A 199 -17.80 9.46 14.34
C TRP A 199 -16.95 9.18 15.57
N ILE A 200 -15.75 8.66 15.33
CA ILE A 200 -14.65 8.63 16.28
C ILE A 200 -13.70 9.76 15.91
N MET A 201 -13.30 10.56 16.88
CA MET A 201 -12.29 11.61 16.74
C MET A 201 -11.07 11.26 17.58
N VAL A 202 -9.89 11.32 16.96
CA VAL A 202 -8.60 11.26 17.65
C VAL A 202 -7.86 12.56 17.37
N GLU A 203 -7.50 13.28 18.43
CA GLU A 203 -6.67 14.47 18.35
C GLU A 203 -5.23 14.08 18.68
N GLY A 204 -4.33 14.26 17.72
CA GLY A 204 -2.89 14.14 17.92
C GLY A 204 -2.23 15.51 18.15
N PRO A 205 -0.90 15.57 18.26
CA PRO A 205 -0.24 16.86 18.43
C PRO A 205 -0.26 17.75 17.19
N ASP A 206 -0.20 17.12 16.01
CA ASP A 206 -0.04 17.78 14.71
C ASP A 206 -1.35 17.85 13.90
N GLY A 207 -2.42 17.14 14.32
CA GLY A 207 -3.65 17.03 13.54
C GLY A 207 -4.82 16.38 14.28
N VAL A 208 -5.98 16.34 13.61
CA VAL A 208 -7.19 15.63 14.06
C VAL A 208 -7.57 14.61 13.01
N GLY A 209 -7.84 13.39 13.45
CA GLY A 209 -8.34 12.31 12.63
C GLY A 209 -9.77 11.94 12.97
N LEU A 210 -10.52 11.62 11.93
CA LEU A 210 -11.91 11.18 12.01
C LEU A 210 -12.06 9.81 11.37
N ALA A 211 -12.94 8.98 11.91
CA ALA A 211 -13.42 7.78 11.23
C ALA A 211 -14.90 7.57 11.55
N GLN A 212 -15.66 6.98 10.61
CA GLN A 212 -17.05 6.67 10.86
C GLN A 212 -17.14 5.61 11.97
N ASN A 213 -17.94 5.87 13.00
CA ASN A 213 -18.19 4.90 14.05
C ASN A 213 -19.19 3.85 13.51
N PRO A 214 -18.83 2.55 13.45
CA PRO A 214 -19.77 1.50 13.04
C PRO A 214 -20.82 1.19 14.13
N GLY A 215 -20.66 1.75 15.33
CA GLY A 215 -21.51 1.54 16.49
C GLY A 215 -20.70 1.09 17.70
N GLY A 216 -21.21 1.37 18.90
CA GLY A 216 -20.53 1.10 20.16
C GLY A 216 -19.76 2.31 20.70
N ALA A 217 -19.60 2.34 22.02
CA ALA A 217 -18.82 3.33 22.75
C ALA A 217 -18.26 2.67 24.02
N PRO A 218 -17.12 1.98 23.93
CA PRO A 218 -16.51 1.37 25.11
C PRO A 218 -16.20 2.45 26.15
N ALA A 219 -16.35 2.12 27.43
CA ALA A 219 -16.00 3.01 28.54
C ALA A 219 -14.49 3.11 28.80
N GLU A 220 -13.67 2.90 27.76
CA GLU A 220 -12.21 2.97 27.82
C GLU A 220 -11.73 4.38 27.45
N ASN A 221 -10.61 4.79 28.04
CA ASN A 221 -9.96 6.06 27.74
C ASN A 221 -8.62 5.81 27.05
N TRP A 222 -8.51 6.23 25.80
CA TRP A 222 -7.30 6.08 25.00
C TRP A 222 -6.40 7.31 25.01
N THR A 223 -6.77 8.37 25.74
CA THR A 223 -5.97 9.59 25.87
C THR A 223 -4.58 9.25 26.44
N GLY A 224 -3.53 9.79 25.82
CA GLY A 224 -2.13 9.52 26.16
C GLY A 224 -1.54 8.28 25.46
N THR A 225 -2.36 7.41 24.86
CA THR A 225 -1.86 6.25 24.09
C THR A 225 -1.11 6.74 22.84
N PRO A 226 0.05 6.16 22.49
CA PRO A 226 0.75 6.48 21.24
C PRO A 226 -0.14 6.26 20.02
N LEU A 227 -0.11 7.19 19.06
CA LEU A 227 -0.90 7.12 17.84
C LEU A 227 -0.58 5.88 17.02
N SER A 228 0.68 5.43 16.98
CA SER A 228 1.11 4.19 16.33
C SER A 228 0.42 2.95 16.90
N GLN A 229 0.23 2.88 18.23
CA GLN A 229 -0.44 1.77 18.90
C GLN A 229 -1.93 1.77 18.60
N LEU A 230 -2.57 2.95 18.59
CA LEU A 230 -3.95 3.08 18.18
C LEU A 230 -4.11 2.75 16.68
N ALA A 231 -3.22 3.25 15.83
CA ALA A 231 -3.21 2.98 14.38
C ALA A 231 -3.11 1.47 14.09
N ALA A 232 -2.35 0.71 14.89
CA ALA A 232 -2.27 -0.74 14.75
C ALA A 232 -3.64 -1.44 14.90
N LEU A 233 -4.60 -0.84 15.62
CA LEU A 233 -5.98 -1.34 15.73
C LEU A 233 -6.71 -1.35 14.39
N ALA A 234 -6.24 -0.61 13.38
CA ALA A 234 -6.74 -0.70 12.01
C ALA A 234 -6.57 -2.09 11.39
N ARG A 235 -5.85 -3.02 12.05
CA ARG A 235 -5.76 -4.46 11.71
C ARG A 235 -6.79 -5.36 12.42
N SER A 236 -7.45 -4.89 13.48
CA SER A 236 -8.38 -5.69 14.30
C SER A 236 -9.66 -6.12 13.60
N TRP A 237 -10.11 -7.36 13.74
CA TRP A 237 -11.41 -7.78 13.19
C TRP A 237 -12.62 -7.18 13.91
N ASP A 238 -12.41 -6.54 15.06
CA ASP A 238 -13.45 -5.74 15.70
C ASP A 238 -13.68 -4.43 14.91
N PRO A 239 -14.93 -4.14 14.45
CA PRO A 239 -15.20 -2.95 13.66
C PRO A 239 -14.90 -1.63 14.39
N PHE A 240 -15.13 -1.57 15.70
CA PHE A 240 -14.86 -0.37 16.49
C PHE A 240 -13.36 -0.12 16.60
N GLU A 241 -12.57 -1.14 16.94
CA GLU A 241 -11.10 -1.04 16.96
C GLU A 241 -10.53 -0.64 15.61
N ALA A 242 -11.04 -1.20 14.51
CA ALA A 242 -10.63 -0.84 13.16
C ALA A 242 -10.90 0.65 12.86
N ALA A 243 -12.08 1.15 13.22
CA ALA A 243 -12.44 2.55 13.06
C ALA A 243 -11.60 3.48 13.94
N LEU A 244 -11.35 3.11 15.21
CA LEU A 244 -10.47 3.85 16.11
C LEU A 244 -9.05 3.96 15.55
N GLY A 245 -8.52 2.86 15.01
CA GLY A 245 -7.21 2.86 14.37
C GLY A 245 -7.16 3.75 13.12
N MET A 246 -8.22 3.75 12.31
CA MET A 246 -8.32 4.70 11.19
C MET A 246 -8.40 6.16 11.64
N ALA A 247 -9.09 6.46 12.74
CA ALA A 247 -9.10 7.81 13.31
C ALA A 247 -7.69 8.21 13.79
N ALA A 248 -6.93 7.31 14.41
CA ALA A 248 -5.54 7.58 14.81
C ALA A 248 -4.59 7.77 13.62
N ILE A 249 -4.72 6.96 12.57
CA ILE A 249 -4.03 7.14 11.29
C ILE A 249 -4.29 8.55 10.73
N ASN A 250 -5.56 8.95 10.70
CA ASN A 250 -5.94 10.27 10.20
C ASN A 250 -5.43 11.41 11.09
N ALA A 251 -5.27 11.20 12.40
CA ALA A 251 -4.72 12.23 13.30
C ALA A 251 -3.25 12.55 12.98
N HIS A 252 -2.51 11.56 12.46
CA HIS A 252 -1.15 11.75 11.99
C HIS A 252 -1.10 12.38 10.58
N TYR A 253 -1.91 11.89 9.64
CA TYR A 253 -1.83 12.36 8.24
C TYR A 253 -2.59 13.65 7.97
N ASN A 254 -3.69 13.94 8.67
CA ASN A 254 -4.53 15.12 8.43
C ASN A 254 -4.06 16.30 9.30
N ARG A 255 -2.80 16.70 9.08
CA ARG A 255 -2.13 17.71 9.89
C ARG A 255 -2.70 19.11 9.66
N PHE A 256 -2.65 19.94 10.69
CA PHE A 256 -3.11 21.33 10.63
C PHE A 256 -2.31 22.17 9.62
N ASP A 257 -1.02 21.87 9.47
CA ASP A 257 -0.03 22.60 8.68
C ASP A 257 0.06 22.16 7.21
N LEU A 258 -0.74 21.18 6.77
CA LEU A 258 -0.74 20.73 5.37
C LEU A 258 -1.23 21.84 4.43
N ASP A 259 -0.33 22.40 3.63
CA ASP A 259 -0.70 23.34 2.57
C ASP A 259 -1.07 22.58 1.29
N VAL A 260 -2.33 22.14 1.24
CA VAL A 260 -2.91 21.41 0.10
C VAL A 260 -4.25 22.01 -0.30
N PRO A 261 -4.60 22.00 -1.60
CA PRO A 261 -5.83 22.61 -2.08
C PRO A 261 -7.06 21.91 -1.53
N GLY A 262 -8.13 22.68 -1.29
CA GLY A 262 -9.44 22.15 -0.95
C GLY A 262 -10.30 21.95 -2.18
N THR A 263 -10.14 20.84 -2.90
CA THR A 263 -11.10 20.50 -3.96
C THR A 263 -12.32 19.80 -3.38
N ASN A 264 -13.50 20.04 -3.96
CA ASN A 264 -14.65 19.20 -3.71
C ASN A 264 -14.37 17.81 -4.30
N GLY A 265 -14.39 16.77 -3.47
CA GLY A 265 -14.06 15.42 -3.91
C GLY A 265 -14.95 14.90 -5.04
N LEU A 266 -16.22 15.35 -5.12
CA LEU A 266 -17.13 14.92 -6.20
C LEU A 266 -16.72 15.48 -7.57
N ASP A 267 -15.94 16.55 -7.57
CA ASP A 267 -15.39 17.18 -8.77
C ASP A 267 -13.91 16.76 -8.96
N ALA A 268 -13.46 15.69 -8.28
CA ALA A 268 -12.07 15.28 -8.32
C ALA A 268 -11.66 14.53 -9.58
N LEU A 269 -12.63 13.99 -10.33
CA LEU A 269 -12.41 13.24 -11.55
C LEU A 269 -12.98 14.01 -12.73
N GLU A 270 -12.22 14.08 -13.82
CA GLU A 270 -12.66 14.68 -15.08
C GLU A 270 -13.43 13.62 -15.89
N CYS A 271 -14.72 13.45 -15.60
CA CYS A 271 -15.58 12.46 -16.23
C CYS A 271 -17.04 12.92 -16.24
N GLU A 272 -17.79 12.56 -17.29
CA GLU A 272 -19.22 12.80 -17.36
C GLU A 272 -19.95 12.02 -16.26
N PRO A 273 -20.92 12.63 -15.54
CA PRO A 273 -21.59 11.97 -14.41
C PRO A 273 -22.18 10.58 -14.70
N ALA A 274 -22.65 10.32 -15.93
CA ALA A 274 -23.21 9.02 -16.32
C ALA A 274 -22.16 7.90 -16.42
N GLY A 275 -20.88 8.25 -16.62
CA GLY A 275 -19.74 7.32 -16.62
C GLY A 275 -19.23 6.97 -15.22
N LEU A 276 -19.73 7.67 -14.18
CA LEU A 276 -19.27 7.48 -12.81
C LEU A 276 -19.99 6.34 -12.08
N VAL A 277 -19.22 5.59 -11.30
CA VAL A 277 -19.74 4.70 -10.25
C VAL A 277 -19.35 5.24 -8.89
N VAL A 278 -20.33 5.39 -8.00
CA VAL A 278 -20.13 5.95 -6.65
C VAL A 278 -20.41 4.88 -5.61
N VAL A 279 -19.42 4.57 -4.77
CA VAL A 279 -19.56 3.69 -3.61
C VAL A 279 -19.79 4.54 -2.37
N GLY A 280 -21.00 4.44 -1.81
CA GLY A 280 -21.50 5.26 -0.71
C GLY A 280 -22.46 6.34 -1.17
N ALA A 281 -23.62 6.44 -0.53
CA ALA A 281 -24.64 7.44 -0.82
C ALA A 281 -24.34 8.76 -0.08
N PHE A 282 -23.98 9.80 -0.83
CA PHE A 282 -23.82 11.15 -0.30
C PHE A 282 -25.12 11.96 -0.42
N PRO A 283 -25.46 12.84 0.54
CA PRO A 283 -26.60 13.73 0.41
C PRO A 283 -26.50 14.61 -0.84
N GLY A 284 -27.55 14.63 -1.67
CA GLY A 284 -27.62 15.47 -2.88
C GLY A 284 -26.92 14.89 -4.12
N LEU A 285 -26.42 13.65 -4.06
CA LEU A 285 -25.65 13.04 -5.15
C LEU A 285 -26.41 13.00 -6.48
N ALA A 286 -27.69 12.63 -6.48
CA ALA A 286 -28.50 12.54 -7.70
C ALA A 286 -28.64 13.88 -8.45
N ALA A 287 -28.63 15.00 -7.73
CA ALA A 287 -28.68 16.33 -8.35
C ALA A 287 -27.29 16.79 -8.84
N ARG A 288 -26.22 16.36 -8.16
CA ARG A 288 -24.85 16.76 -8.49
C ARG A 288 -24.23 15.91 -9.60
N LEU A 289 -24.51 14.61 -9.60
CA LEU A 289 -24.01 13.60 -10.53
C LEU A 289 -25.18 12.85 -11.18
N PRO A 290 -25.95 13.50 -12.07
CA PRO A 290 -27.10 12.87 -12.72
C PRO A 290 -26.67 11.66 -13.56
N GLY A 291 -27.32 10.52 -13.36
CA GLY A 291 -27.02 9.28 -14.10
C GLY A 291 -25.88 8.43 -13.55
N ALA A 292 -25.16 8.90 -12.52
CA ALA A 292 -24.14 8.10 -11.85
C ALA A 292 -24.76 6.85 -11.20
N LYS A 293 -24.06 5.72 -11.28
CA LYS A 293 -24.50 4.46 -10.66
C LYS A 293 -24.04 4.45 -9.21
N ILE A 294 -24.97 4.35 -8.26
CA ILE A 294 -24.65 4.44 -6.82
C ILE A 294 -24.73 3.05 -6.21
N ILE A 295 -23.63 2.60 -5.60
CA ILE A 295 -23.52 1.38 -4.81
C ILE A 295 -23.63 1.74 -3.33
N GLU A 296 -24.56 1.11 -2.61
CA GLU A 296 -24.79 1.33 -1.18
C GLU A 296 -25.18 0.03 -0.48
N ARG A 297 -24.81 -0.12 0.79
CA ARG A 297 -25.10 -1.32 1.62
C ARG A 297 -26.59 -1.54 1.82
N ARG A 298 -27.34 -0.44 1.89
CA ARG A 298 -28.80 -0.42 1.99
C ARG A 298 -29.34 0.45 0.85
N PRO A 299 -29.38 -0.08 -0.38
CA PRO A 299 -29.70 0.73 -1.56
C PRO A 299 -31.14 1.22 -1.53
N ALA A 300 -31.34 2.49 -1.84
CA ALA A 300 -32.64 3.05 -2.15
C ALA A 300 -33.09 2.62 -3.57
N PRO A 301 -34.36 2.81 -3.97
CA PRO A 301 -34.80 2.56 -5.34
C PRO A 301 -33.91 3.29 -6.37
N GLY A 302 -33.42 2.55 -7.37
CA GLY A 302 -32.49 3.06 -8.39
C GLY A 302 -31.01 3.00 -8.00
N GLN A 303 -30.67 2.55 -6.79
CA GLN A 303 -29.30 2.26 -6.37
C GLN A 303 -29.01 0.76 -6.42
N TYR A 304 -27.73 0.42 -6.33
CA TYR A 304 -27.23 -0.94 -6.44
C TYR A 304 -26.68 -1.42 -5.09
N PRO A 305 -26.81 -2.72 -4.78
CA PRO A 305 -26.20 -3.30 -3.58
C PRO A 305 -24.69 -3.49 -3.77
N GLU A 306 -23.95 -3.77 -2.69
CA GLU A 306 -22.48 -3.90 -2.69
C GLU A 306 -21.97 -4.93 -3.70
N GLU A 307 -22.72 -6.02 -3.93
CA GLU A 307 -22.39 -7.10 -4.86
C GLU A 307 -22.32 -6.62 -6.32
N ALA A 308 -23.00 -5.53 -6.65
CA ALA A 308 -22.94 -4.95 -7.99
C ALA A 308 -21.55 -4.38 -8.33
N ALA A 309 -20.68 -4.14 -7.33
CA ALA A 309 -19.33 -3.63 -7.53
C ALA A 309 -18.52 -4.47 -8.54
N TYR A 310 -18.68 -5.80 -8.52
CA TYR A 310 -17.99 -6.71 -9.46
C TYR A 310 -18.34 -6.45 -10.93
N TRP A 311 -19.53 -5.94 -11.20
CA TRP A 311 -20.03 -5.68 -12.55
C TRP A 311 -19.83 -4.22 -12.94
N LEU A 312 -20.03 -3.30 -11.98
CA LEU A 312 -20.08 -1.88 -12.26
C LEU A 312 -18.70 -1.22 -12.27
N LEU A 313 -17.82 -1.56 -11.31
CA LEU A 313 -16.53 -0.88 -11.20
C LEU A 313 -15.63 -1.10 -12.43
N PRO A 314 -15.47 -2.32 -12.98
CA PRO A 314 -14.60 -2.54 -14.14
C PRO A 314 -15.05 -1.84 -15.43
N GLN A 315 -16.29 -1.32 -15.47
CA GLN A 315 -16.88 -0.65 -16.63
C GLN A 315 -17.04 0.86 -16.40
N ALA A 316 -16.57 1.38 -15.27
CA ALA A 316 -16.66 2.80 -14.95
C ALA A 316 -15.60 3.60 -15.72
N GLU A 317 -15.93 4.85 -16.05
CA GLU A 317 -14.95 5.83 -16.54
C GLU A 317 -14.21 6.53 -15.38
N GLY A 318 -14.87 6.61 -14.21
CA GLY A 318 -14.30 7.11 -12.98
C GLY A 318 -15.07 6.60 -11.77
N ILE A 319 -14.37 6.44 -10.65
CA ILE A 319 -14.94 5.80 -9.45
C ILE A 319 -14.76 6.71 -8.25
N ILE A 320 -15.86 6.99 -7.55
CA ILE A 320 -15.85 7.73 -6.30
C ILE A 320 -16.13 6.76 -5.16
N ILE A 321 -15.26 6.74 -4.14
CA ILE A 321 -15.40 5.84 -2.99
C ILE A 321 -15.44 6.65 -1.70
N THR A 322 -16.44 6.39 -0.85
CA THR A 322 -16.47 6.94 0.51
C THR A 322 -15.29 6.46 1.36
N ALA A 323 -14.70 7.35 2.14
CA ALA A 323 -13.62 7.03 3.07
C ALA A 323 -14.02 6.02 4.16
N SER A 324 -15.32 5.84 4.42
CA SER A 324 -15.79 4.82 5.38
C SER A 324 -15.48 3.38 4.95
N THR A 325 -15.13 3.16 3.67
CA THR A 325 -14.62 1.86 3.18
C THR A 325 -13.27 1.47 3.79
N LEU A 326 -12.52 2.43 4.36
CA LEU A 326 -11.33 2.15 5.16
C LEU A 326 -11.71 1.56 6.53
N ALA A 327 -12.71 2.13 7.19
CA ALA A 327 -13.15 1.69 8.51
C ALA A 327 -13.78 0.28 8.47
N ASN A 328 -14.56 -0.02 7.43
CA ASN A 328 -15.20 -1.34 7.27
C ASN A 328 -14.38 -2.35 6.43
N ARG A 329 -13.18 -1.95 5.98
CA ARG A 329 -12.24 -2.75 5.20
C ARG A 329 -12.65 -3.19 3.79
N SER A 330 -13.68 -2.61 3.19
CA SER A 330 -14.03 -2.93 1.81
C SER A 330 -13.08 -2.29 0.78
N LEU A 331 -12.34 -1.22 1.12
CA LEU A 331 -11.52 -0.46 0.16
C LEU A 331 -10.53 -1.32 -0.64
N PRO A 332 -9.72 -2.22 -0.05
CA PRO A 332 -8.77 -3.00 -0.84
C PRO A 332 -9.41 -3.84 -1.94
N ASN A 333 -10.60 -4.39 -1.71
CA ASN A 333 -11.30 -5.18 -2.73
C ASN A 333 -11.87 -4.26 -3.83
N LEU A 334 -12.44 -3.11 -3.46
CA LEU A 334 -12.92 -2.13 -4.42
C LEU A 334 -11.79 -1.63 -5.32
N LEU A 335 -10.60 -1.37 -4.77
CA LEU A 335 -9.42 -0.96 -5.55
C LEU A 335 -8.96 -2.06 -6.51
N ARG A 336 -9.02 -3.35 -6.12
CA ARG A 336 -8.72 -4.46 -7.04
C ARG A 336 -9.66 -4.50 -8.23
N LEU A 337 -10.95 -4.25 -8.00
CA LEU A 337 -11.97 -4.18 -9.05
C LEU A 337 -11.86 -2.92 -9.92
N SER A 338 -11.09 -1.92 -9.48
CA SER A 338 -10.95 -0.60 -10.12
C SER A 338 -9.61 -0.45 -10.86
N THR A 339 -8.91 -1.56 -11.14
CA THR A 339 -7.57 -1.52 -11.73
C THR A 339 -7.58 -0.78 -13.08
N GLY A 340 -6.72 0.23 -13.21
CA GLY A 340 -6.61 1.08 -14.42
C GLY A 340 -7.69 2.16 -14.56
N ILE A 341 -8.57 2.32 -13.59
CA ILE A 341 -9.66 3.32 -13.60
C ILE A 341 -9.35 4.41 -12.56
N PRO A 342 -9.54 5.70 -12.88
CA PRO A 342 -9.34 6.77 -11.90
C PRO A 342 -10.26 6.64 -10.68
N VAL A 343 -9.68 6.69 -9.48
CA VAL A 343 -10.40 6.56 -8.21
C VAL A 343 -10.22 7.81 -7.35
N ALA A 344 -11.33 8.40 -6.89
CA ALA A 344 -11.35 9.43 -5.86
C ALA A 344 -11.88 8.86 -4.53
N LEU A 345 -11.05 8.87 -3.48
CA LEU A 345 -11.45 8.54 -2.12
C LEU A 345 -11.91 9.80 -1.40
N ILE A 346 -13.14 9.84 -0.90
CA ILE A 346 -13.75 11.06 -0.37
C ILE A 346 -14.35 10.85 1.01
N GLY A 347 -14.06 11.76 1.93
CA GLY A 347 -14.83 11.92 3.17
C GLY A 347 -13.97 12.46 4.30
N PRO A 348 -14.58 12.95 5.40
CA PRO A 348 -13.83 13.46 6.55
C PRO A 348 -12.79 12.48 7.12
N GLY A 349 -13.02 11.16 6.96
CA GLY A 349 -12.10 10.11 7.38
C GLY A 349 -11.11 9.62 6.32
N ALA A 350 -10.88 10.38 5.24
CA ALA A 350 -9.84 10.06 4.27
C ALA A 350 -8.45 10.52 4.77
N PRO A 351 -7.42 9.65 4.79
CA PRO A 351 -6.05 10.06 5.07
C PRO A 351 -5.50 10.98 3.97
N LEU A 352 -4.94 12.11 4.34
CA LEU A 352 -4.30 13.07 3.43
C LEU A 352 -2.82 12.74 3.26
N THR A 353 -2.54 11.69 2.49
CA THR A 353 -1.17 11.17 2.31
C THR A 353 -0.93 10.63 0.91
N PRO A 354 0.25 10.89 0.30
CA PRO A 354 0.59 10.36 -1.01
C PRO A 354 0.74 8.82 -1.02
N ARG A 355 0.91 8.17 0.15
CA ARG A 355 1.01 6.70 0.24
C ARG A 355 -0.15 5.98 -0.45
N LEU A 356 -1.36 6.52 -0.31
CA LEU A 356 -2.57 5.97 -0.92
C LEU A 356 -2.55 6.00 -2.45
N LEU A 357 -1.83 6.95 -3.05
CA LEU A 357 -1.82 7.14 -4.50
C LEU A 357 -1.16 5.97 -5.23
N SER A 358 -0.22 5.29 -4.58
CA SER A 358 0.44 4.09 -5.09
C SER A 358 -0.47 2.86 -5.16
N TYR A 359 -1.69 2.92 -4.59
CA TYR A 359 -2.66 1.82 -4.62
C TYR A 359 -3.80 2.03 -5.62
N GLY A 360 -3.60 2.89 -6.63
CA GLY A 360 -4.59 3.19 -7.66
C GLY A 360 -5.57 4.30 -7.30
N ILE A 361 -5.34 5.02 -6.21
CA ILE A 361 -6.12 6.21 -5.85
C ILE A 361 -5.54 7.42 -6.58
N THR A 362 -6.36 8.09 -7.38
CA THR A 362 -5.97 9.31 -8.11
C THR A 362 -6.04 10.54 -7.19
N ALA A 363 -7.03 10.58 -6.31
CA ALA A 363 -7.23 11.67 -5.36
C ALA A 363 -7.74 11.17 -4.01
N SER A 364 -7.13 11.61 -2.91
CA SER A 364 -7.66 11.45 -1.56
C SER A 364 -8.16 12.81 -1.06
N CYS A 365 -9.47 12.93 -0.83
CA CYS A 365 -10.16 14.16 -0.47
C CYS A 365 -10.73 14.06 0.95
N GLY A 366 -10.04 14.70 1.89
CA GLY A 366 -10.30 14.66 3.33
C GLY A 366 -10.76 15.99 3.92
N LEU A 367 -10.61 16.09 5.23
CA LEU A 367 -10.92 17.28 6.02
C LEU A 367 -9.74 17.57 6.97
N ILE A 368 -9.30 18.83 7.01
CA ILE A 368 -8.35 19.33 8.02
C ILE A 368 -9.14 20.16 9.02
N ALA A 369 -9.06 19.82 10.30
CA ALA A 369 -9.77 20.57 11.35
C ALA A 369 -9.20 22.00 11.49
N THR A 370 -10.09 22.97 11.63
CA THR A 370 -9.78 24.39 11.85
C THR A 370 -10.36 24.91 13.16
N ASP A 371 -11.38 24.24 13.70
CA ASP A 371 -11.94 24.46 15.03
C ASP A 371 -12.05 23.12 15.77
N VAL A 372 -10.98 22.77 16.48
CA VAL A 372 -10.85 21.48 17.18
C VAL A 372 -11.83 21.36 18.37
N PRO A 373 -12.05 22.39 19.22
CA PRO A 373 -13.09 22.36 20.24
C PRO A 373 -14.51 22.20 19.68
N GLY A 374 -14.86 22.95 18.63
CA GLY A 374 -16.17 22.85 18.00
C GLY A 374 -16.41 21.49 17.35
N MET A 375 -15.40 20.95 16.66
CA MET A 375 -15.45 19.60 16.08
C MET A 375 -15.66 18.54 17.16
N ALA A 376 -14.92 18.62 18.27
CA ALA A 376 -15.05 17.70 19.38
C ALA A 376 -16.47 17.68 19.97
N HIS A 377 -17.06 18.86 20.18
CA HIS A 377 -18.43 18.98 20.66
C HIS A 377 -19.42 18.39 19.65
N ALA A 378 -19.27 18.70 18.36
CA ALA A 378 -20.13 18.17 17.32
C ALA A 378 -20.06 16.62 17.24
N VAL A 379 -18.86 16.03 17.34
CA VAL A 379 -18.70 14.57 17.37
C VAL A 379 -19.42 13.97 18.58
N ALA A 380 -19.26 14.57 19.77
CA ALA A 380 -19.93 14.11 20.98
C ALA A 380 -21.47 14.15 20.86
N GLU A 381 -22.03 15.15 20.18
CA GLU A 381 -23.47 15.30 19.91
C GLU A 381 -23.98 14.42 18.74
N GLY A 382 -23.10 13.61 18.12
CA GLY A 382 -23.50 12.68 17.05
C GLY A 382 -23.58 13.30 15.65
N ALA A 383 -22.90 14.43 15.42
CA ALA A 383 -22.96 15.19 14.17
C ALA A 383 -22.72 14.34 12.90
N GLY A 384 -23.42 14.70 11.83
CA GLY A 384 -23.24 14.11 10.51
C GLY A 384 -22.04 14.68 9.75
N ALA A 385 -21.64 14.03 8.64
CA ALA A 385 -20.52 14.47 7.81
C ALA A 385 -20.63 15.94 7.33
N LYS A 386 -21.85 16.40 7.03
CA LYS A 386 -22.11 17.77 6.56
C LYS A 386 -21.87 18.82 7.65
N GLU A 387 -22.14 18.47 8.90
CA GLU A 387 -21.95 19.37 10.05
C GLU A 387 -20.46 19.49 10.41
N LEU A 388 -19.72 18.38 10.39
CA LEU A 388 -18.28 18.37 10.65
C LEU A 388 -17.49 19.27 9.70
N LYS A 389 -17.94 19.43 8.45
CA LYS A 389 -17.34 20.35 7.47
C LYS A 389 -17.33 21.82 7.91
N ARG A 390 -18.14 22.21 8.90
CA ARG A 390 -18.15 23.59 9.44
C ARG A 390 -16.94 23.87 10.34
N PHE A 391 -16.31 22.83 10.86
CA PHE A 391 -15.20 22.90 11.83
C PHE A 391 -13.85 22.54 11.19
N GLY A 392 -13.82 22.44 9.87
CA GLY A 392 -12.62 22.14 9.10
C GLY A 392 -12.69 22.68 7.69
N ARG A 393 -11.58 22.58 6.97
CA ARG A 393 -11.49 22.90 5.55
C ARG A 393 -11.32 21.63 4.74
N ALA A 394 -11.89 21.60 3.54
CA ALA A 394 -11.60 20.55 2.57
C ALA A 394 -10.12 20.58 2.20
N ALA A 395 -9.56 19.40 1.94
CA ALA A 395 -8.18 19.22 1.56
C ALA A 395 -8.06 18.00 0.64
N SER A 396 -7.16 18.04 -0.33
CA SER A 396 -6.94 16.93 -1.26
C SER A 396 -5.48 16.69 -1.56
N VAL A 397 -5.09 15.43 -1.56
CA VAL A 397 -3.80 14.95 -2.05
C VAL A 397 -4.04 14.21 -3.37
N ARG A 398 -3.23 14.51 -4.39
CA ARG A 398 -3.32 13.95 -5.74
C ARG A 398 -1.91 13.70 -6.29
N HIS A 399 -1.81 12.90 -7.34
CA HIS A 399 -0.57 12.89 -8.14
C HIS A 399 -0.32 14.31 -8.69
N PRO A 400 0.93 14.80 -8.67
CA PRO A 400 1.27 16.02 -9.39
C PRO A 400 0.99 15.82 -10.89
N ASN A 401 0.30 16.78 -11.51
CA ASN A 401 0.03 16.79 -12.95
C ASN A 401 1.30 17.00 -13.78
#